data_AF-A0AAU8FIP7-F1
#
_entry.id   AF-A0AAU8FIP7-F1
#
_cell.length_a   1.000
_cell.length_b   1.000
_cell.length_c   1.000
_cell.angle_alpha   90.00
_cell.angle_beta   90.00
_cell.angle_gamma   90.00
#
_symmetry.space_group_name_H-M   'P 1'
#
loop_
_entity.id
_entity.type
_entity.pdbx_description
1 polymer ?
#
loop_
_entity_poly.entity_id
_entity_poly.type
_entity_poly.pdbx_seq_one_letter_code
_entity_poly.pdbx_strand_id
1 'polypeptide(L)'
;MGERFTALPSNHPLGHYFDALHLTGFYYPFIGVGQLATALLLIIPRTAVLGTVSSFPIILNICALVYATRFEGTRITTLMLLANAFLLCWYFDRVRYILPFKQADLGLPEREPTGSKFPWAFAGLVLAAVAAVVVGNIYLYDIRPGNSPLECTNGCPGNRNPEACQQFCECIYNQGKPLNVCLDAYEQAAGR
;
A
#
# COMPACT_ATOMS: atom_id res chain seq x y z
N MET A 1 8.21 15.78 -22.45
CA MET A 1 6.95 15.00 -22.48
C MET A 1 7.37 13.54 -22.47
N GLY A 2 7.02 12.74 -21.45
CA GLY A 2 7.12 11.27 -21.53
C GLY A 2 8.13 10.56 -20.62
N GLU A 3 8.37 11.03 -19.39
CA GLU A 3 9.07 10.18 -18.40
C GLU A 3 8.10 9.12 -17.85
N ARG A 4 8.59 7.89 -17.70
CA ARG A 4 7.80 6.78 -17.16
C ARG A 4 7.52 7.01 -15.67
N PHE A 5 6.36 6.56 -15.21
CA PHE A 5 5.97 6.67 -13.79
C PHE A 5 6.79 5.80 -12.85
N THR A 6 7.55 4.85 -13.40
CA THR A 6 8.32 3.88 -12.65
C THR A 6 9.62 3.59 -13.38
N ALA A 7 10.69 3.35 -12.61
CA ALA A 7 11.94 2.79 -13.15
C ALA A 7 11.91 1.25 -13.17
N LEU A 8 10.76 0.66 -12.84
CA LEU A 8 10.53 -0.77 -12.91
C LEU A 8 10.40 -1.22 -14.37
N PRO A 9 11.10 -2.28 -14.79
CA PRO A 9 11.04 -2.77 -16.16
C PRO A 9 9.62 -3.21 -16.56
N SER A 10 9.25 -2.99 -17.83
CA SER A 10 7.95 -3.34 -18.39
C SER A 10 7.62 -4.84 -18.33
N ASN A 11 8.63 -5.69 -18.12
CA ASN A 11 8.45 -7.14 -18.00
C ASN A 11 8.09 -7.59 -16.58
N HIS A 12 8.21 -6.70 -15.59
CA HIS A 12 7.65 -6.90 -14.27
C HIS A 12 6.13 -6.64 -14.31
N PRO A 13 5.26 -7.47 -13.69
CA PRO A 13 3.81 -7.31 -13.77
C PRO A 13 3.31 -5.90 -13.41
N LEU A 14 3.87 -5.29 -12.35
CA LEU A 14 3.55 -3.92 -11.96
C LEU A 14 4.07 -2.87 -12.96
N GLY A 15 5.27 -3.07 -13.51
CA GLY A 15 5.83 -2.17 -14.52
C GLY A 15 5.00 -2.20 -15.79
N HIS A 16 4.62 -3.41 -16.25
CA HIS A 16 3.70 -3.61 -17.36
C HIS A 16 2.36 -2.91 -17.14
N TYR A 17 1.80 -3.02 -15.94
CA TYR A 17 0.55 -2.37 -15.57
C TYR A 17 0.67 -0.84 -15.63
N PHE A 18 1.75 -0.26 -15.09
CA PHE A 18 1.97 1.19 -15.13
C PHE A 18 2.27 1.73 -16.52
N ASP A 19 2.99 0.98 -17.35
CA ASP A 19 3.20 1.36 -18.75
C ASP A 19 1.88 1.35 -19.52
N ALA A 20 1.07 0.30 -19.37
CA ALA A 20 -0.26 0.24 -19.95
C ALA A 20 -1.13 1.41 -19.46
N LEU A 21 -1.09 1.71 -18.16
CA LEU A 21 -1.80 2.84 -17.55
C LEU A 21 -1.34 4.18 -18.15
N HIS A 22 -0.04 4.41 -18.32
CA HIS A 22 0.49 5.63 -18.94
C HIS A 22 0.02 5.77 -20.40
N LEU A 23 0.07 4.68 -21.16
CA LEU A 23 -0.34 4.65 -22.57
C LEU A 23 -1.84 4.88 -22.78
N THR A 24 -2.68 4.72 -21.74
CA THR A 24 -4.11 5.05 -21.83
C THR A 24 -4.39 6.56 -22.00
N GLY A 25 -3.39 7.43 -21.86
CA GLY A 25 -3.52 8.85 -22.10
C GLY A 25 -4.42 9.55 -21.08
N PHE A 26 -5.71 9.72 -21.39
CA PHE A 26 -6.69 10.43 -20.55
C PHE A 26 -7.00 9.73 -19.23
N TYR A 27 -6.97 8.40 -19.19
CA TYR A 27 -7.37 7.64 -18.00
C TYR A 27 -6.34 7.79 -16.85
N TYR A 28 -5.05 7.90 -17.17
CA TYR A 28 -4.00 8.16 -16.16
C TYR A 28 -4.24 9.45 -15.33
N PRO A 29 -4.38 10.66 -15.92
CA PRO A 29 -4.64 11.87 -15.16
C PRO A 29 -6.04 11.86 -14.51
N PHE A 30 -7.02 11.16 -15.08
CA PHE A 30 -8.34 11.01 -14.45
C PHE A 30 -8.26 10.35 -13.07
N ILE A 31 -7.48 9.27 -12.94
CA ILE A 31 -7.23 8.63 -11.63
C ILE A 31 -6.56 9.62 -10.67
N GLY A 32 -5.54 10.33 -11.12
CA GLY A 32 -4.83 11.32 -10.30
C GLY A 32 -5.74 12.44 -9.80
N VAL A 33 -6.60 12.99 -10.67
CA VAL A 33 -7.61 13.99 -10.29
C VAL A 33 -8.60 13.42 -9.27
N GLY A 34 -9.04 12.16 -9.44
CA GLY A 34 -9.91 11.49 -8.46
C GLY A 34 -9.25 11.35 -7.08
N GLN A 35 -7.95 11.03 -7.04
CA GLN A 35 -7.18 10.97 -5.78
C GLN A 35 -7.05 12.36 -5.13
N LEU A 36 -6.77 13.40 -5.91
CA LEU A 36 -6.70 14.78 -5.41
C LEU A 36 -8.05 15.29 -4.90
N ALA A 37 -9.14 14.98 -5.60
CA ALA A 37 -10.49 15.31 -5.15
C ALA A 37 -10.82 14.61 -3.82
N THR A 38 -10.46 13.34 -3.69
CA THR A 38 -10.65 12.58 -2.44
C THR A 38 -9.83 13.16 -1.29
N ALA A 39 -8.58 13.56 -1.55
CA ALA A 39 -7.74 14.23 -0.56
C ALA A 39 -8.33 15.58 -0.13
N LEU A 40 -8.85 16.37 -1.07
CA LEU A 40 -9.52 17.64 -0.77
C LEU A 40 -10.76 17.42 0.12
N LEU A 41 -11.57 16.40 -0.16
CA LEU A 41 -12.72 16.05 0.66
C LEU A 41 -12.33 15.65 2.10
N LEU A 42 -11.19 14.98 2.29
CA LEU A 42 -10.66 14.61 3.60
C LEU A 42 -10.19 15.83 4.42
N ILE A 43 -9.59 16.82 3.76
CA ILE A 43 -9.07 18.04 4.42
C ILE A 43 -10.21 18.91 4.95
N ILE A 44 -11.34 19.00 4.23
CA ILE A 44 -12.47 19.82 4.64
C ILE A 44 -13.28 19.04 5.70
N PRO A 45 -13.35 19.51 6.98
CA PRO A 45 -13.92 18.72 8.08
C PRO A 45 -15.39 18.31 7.88
N ARG A 46 -16.15 19.10 7.11
CA ARG A 46 -17.55 18.81 6.78
C ARG A 46 -17.71 17.67 5.77
N THR A 47 -16.76 17.48 4.86
CA THR A 47 -16.80 16.44 3.82
C THR A 47 -15.93 15.22 4.13
N ALA A 48 -15.23 15.22 5.27
CA ALA A 48 -14.27 14.17 5.64
C ALA A 48 -14.86 12.75 5.61
N VAL A 49 -16.17 12.59 5.87
CA VAL A 49 -16.87 11.30 5.76
C VAL A 49 -16.89 10.80 4.31
N LEU A 50 -17.26 11.66 3.36
CA LEU A 50 -17.25 11.32 1.93
C LEU A 50 -15.84 11.05 1.42
N GLY A 51 -14.87 11.84 1.90
CA GLY A 51 -13.45 11.61 1.62
C GLY A 51 -13.01 10.23 2.10
N THR A 52 -13.33 9.85 3.34
CA THR A 52 -12.98 8.55 3.94
C THR A 52 -13.63 7.38 3.22
N VAL A 53 -14.92 7.49 2.88
CA VAL A 53 -15.64 6.43 2.16
C VAL A 53 -15.10 6.27 0.74
N SER A 54 -14.72 7.37 0.07
CA SER A 54 -14.14 7.34 -1.27
C SER A 54 -12.69 6.83 -1.28
N SER A 55 -11.87 7.19 -0.30
CA SER A 55 -10.46 6.81 -0.23
C SER A 55 -10.26 5.34 0.09
N PHE A 56 -11.15 4.73 0.86
CA PHE A 56 -11.04 3.33 1.28
C PHE A 56 -10.92 2.34 0.10
N PRO A 57 -11.86 2.28 -0.88
CA PRO A 57 -11.74 1.35 -2.00
C PRO A 57 -10.52 1.65 -2.89
N ILE A 58 -10.12 2.92 -3.02
CA ILE A 58 -8.93 3.32 -3.79
C ILE A 58 -7.67 2.72 -3.14
N ILE A 59 -7.49 2.95 -1.84
CA ILE A 59 -6.30 2.51 -1.11
C ILE A 59 -6.30 0.99 -0.95
N LEU A 60 -7.46 0.36 -0.76
CA LEU A 60 -7.59 -1.09 -0.75
C LEU A 60 -7.13 -1.72 -2.08
N ASN A 61 -7.54 -1.14 -3.21
CA ASN A 61 -7.13 -1.61 -4.53
C ASN A 61 -5.61 -1.47 -4.73
N ILE A 62 -5.03 -0.32 -4.37
CA ILE A 62 -3.57 -0.09 -4.43
C ILE A 62 -2.84 -1.11 -3.54
N CYS A 63 -3.32 -1.32 -2.31
CA CYS A 63 -2.76 -2.30 -1.38
C CYS A 63 -2.77 -3.71 -1.99
N ALA A 64 -3.92 -4.16 -2.52
CA ALA A 64 -4.04 -5.45 -3.17
C ALA A 64 -3.07 -5.60 -4.36
N LEU A 65 -2.91 -4.56 -5.18
CA LEU A 65 -1.99 -4.55 -6.32
C LEU A 65 -0.53 -4.72 -5.90
N VAL A 66 -0.07 -4.00 -4.86
CA VAL A 66 1.33 -4.11 -4.42
C VAL A 66 1.65 -5.42 -3.72
N TYR A 67 0.68 -6.01 -3.00
CA TYR A 67 0.82 -7.38 -2.47
C TYR A 67 0.88 -8.40 -3.61
N ALA A 68 -0.01 -8.30 -4.61
CA ALA A 68 -0.05 -9.23 -5.74
C ALA A 68 1.25 -9.21 -6.57
N THR A 69 1.94 -8.07 -6.60
CA THR A 69 3.15 -7.87 -7.40
C THR A 69 4.45 -7.88 -6.58
N ARG A 70 4.39 -8.22 -5.28
CA ARG A 70 5.54 -8.24 -4.35
C ARG A 70 6.37 -6.94 -4.35
N PHE A 71 5.74 -5.79 -4.46
CA PHE A 71 6.42 -4.49 -4.55
C PHE A 71 6.89 -3.97 -3.18
N GLU A 72 8.02 -3.25 -3.11
CA GLU A 72 8.58 -2.78 -1.81
C GLU A 72 7.64 -1.78 -1.09
N GLY A 73 6.82 -1.04 -1.84
CA GLY A 73 5.79 -0.13 -1.31
C GLY A 73 4.65 -0.80 -0.51
N THR A 74 4.65 -2.13 -0.38
CA THR A 74 3.64 -2.90 0.38
C THR A 74 3.50 -2.41 1.84
N ARG A 75 4.60 -2.01 2.49
CA ARG A 75 4.55 -1.51 3.87
C ARG A 75 3.76 -0.21 3.98
N ILE A 76 4.07 0.77 3.13
CA ILE A 76 3.46 2.11 3.15
C ILE A 76 1.96 2.01 2.83
N THR A 77 1.61 1.28 1.78
CA THR A 77 0.21 1.10 1.35
C THR A 77 -0.63 0.36 2.40
N THR A 78 -0.04 -0.61 3.12
CA THR A 78 -0.71 -1.29 4.24
C THR A 78 -0.99 -0.31 5.38
N LEU A 79 -0.02 0.54 5.74
CA LEU A 79 -0.22 1.58 6.76
C LEU A 79 -1.27 2.62 6.33
N MET A 80 -1.27 3.01 5.06
CA MET A 80 -2.31 3.89 4.50
C MET A 80 -3.69 3.24 4.58
N LEU A 81 -3.80 1.93 4.30
CA LEU A 81 -5.05 1.18 4.40
C LEU A 81 -5.53 1.11 5.86
N LEU A 82 -4.64 0.82 6.81
CA LEU A 82 -4.96 0.82 8.24
C LEU A 82 -5.41 2.19 8.74
N ALA A 83 -4.74 3.26 8.30
CA ALA A 83 -5.14 4.63 8.62
C ALA A 83 -6.54 4.96 8.09
N ASN A 84 -6.88 4.51 6.87
CA ASN A 84 -8.22 4.72 6.30
C ASN A 84 -9.29 3.84 6.96
N ALA A 85 -8.94 2.60 7.32
CA ALA A 85 -9.82 1.74 8.11
C ALA A 85 -10.11 2.38 9.48
N PHE A 86 -9.10 2.95 10.13
CA PHE A 86 -9.27 3.71 11.37
C PHE A 86 -10.20 4.92 11.17
N LEU A 87 -10.01 5.72 10.11
CA LEU A 87 -10.92 6.83 9.80
C LEU A 87 -12.36 6.34 9.57
N LEU A 88 -12.53 5.19 8.91
CA LEU A 88 -13.86 4.60 8.68
C LEU A 88 -14.52 4.19 10.00
N CYS A 89 -13.76 3.58 10.91
CA CYS A 89 -14.22 3.28 12.28
C CYS A 89 -14.52 4.56 13.07
N TRP A 90 -13.71 5.60 12.92
CA TRP A 90 -13.87 6.87 13.62
C TRP A 90 -15.12 7.64 13.20
N TYR A 91 -15.48 7.56 11.92
CA TYR A 91 -16.70 8.14 11.37
C TYR A 91 -17.86 7.13 11.26
N PHE A 92 -17.76 5.97 11.90
CA PHE A 92 -18.72 4.87 11.75
C PHE A 92 -20.16 5.31 12.07
N ASP A 93 -20.35 6.14 13.09
CA ASP A 93 -21.66 6.71 13.44
C ASP A 93 -22.31 7.45 12.28
N ARG A 94 -21.52 8.11 11.42
CA ARG A 94 -22.03 8.84 10.25
C ARG A 94 -22.11 7.95 9.01
N VAL A 95 -21.13 7.06 8.82
CA VAL A 95 -21.06 6.14 7.67
C VAL A 95 -22.23 5.15 7.69
N ARG A 96 -22.67 4.68 8.87
CA ARG A 96 -23.79 3.73 8.98
C ARG A 96 -25.10 4.24 8.35
N TYR A 97 -25.31 5.55 8.28
CA TYR A 97 -26.49 6.14 7.64
C TYR A 97 -26.48 6.04 6.11
N ILE A 98 -25.31 5.80 5.52
CA ILE A 98 -25.13 5.65 4.07
C ILE A 98 -25.26 4.17 3.66
N LEU A 99 -25.04 3.24 4.60
CA LEU A 99 -25.08 1.80 4.32
C LEU A 99 -26.53 1.28 4.26
N PRO A 100 -26.84 0.33 3.35
CA PRO A 100 -28.19 -0.22 3.18
C PRO A 100 -28.60 -1.21 4.30
N PHE A 101 -27.78 -1.39 5.34
CA PHE A 101 -28.09 -2.31 6.43
C PHE A 101 -29.19 -1.74 7.32
N LYS A 102 -30.12 -2.60 7.75
CA LYS A 102 -31.17 -2.21 8.71
C LYS A 102 -30.51 -1.51 9.90
N GLN A 103 -31.04 -0.35 10.26
CA GLN A 103 -30.58 0.45 11.40
C GLN A 103 -30.83 -0.34 12.69
N ALA A 104 -29.88 -1.17 13.07
CA ALA A 104 -29.85 -1.73 14.41
C ALA A 104 -29.33 -0.64 15.33
N ASP A 105 -30.11 -0.32 16.38
CA ASP A 105 -29.63 0.55 17.44
C ASP A 105 -28.54 -0.21 18.20
N LEU A 106 -27.29 0.03 17.83
CA LEU A 106 -26.12 -0.68 18.36
C LEU A 106 -25.82 -0.30 19.82
N GLY A 107 -26.58 0.62 20.43
CA GLY A 107 -26.35 1.08 21.79
C GLY A 107 -24.93 1.63 22.00
N LEU A 108 -24.34 2.21 20.94
CA LEU A 108 -22.97 2.72 21.01
C LEU A 108 -22.94 3.88 22.00
N PRO A 109 -21.99 3.87 22.97
CA PRO A 109 -21.91 4.94 23.96
C PRO A 109 -21.72 6.29 23.27
N GLU A 110 -22.42 7.31 23.78
CA GLU A 110 -22.21 8.69 23.33
C GLU A 110 -20.73 9.06 23.47
N ARG A 111 -20.23 9.77 22.46
CA ARG A 111 -18.81 10.13 22.38
C ARG A 111 -18.45 11.08 23.52
N GLU A 112 -17.81 10.53 24.55
CA GLU A 112 -17.29 11.30 25.69
C GLU A 112 -16.37 12.44 25.19
N PRO A 113 -16.48 13.65 25.78
CA PRO A 113 -15.63 14.77 25.41
C PRO A 113 -14.15 14.41 25.66
N THR A 114 -13.32 14.65 24.65
CA THR A 114 -11.88 14.36 24.70
C THR A 114 -11.22 15.13 25.85
N GLY A 115 -10.78 14.41 26.88
CA GLY A 115 -10.01 14.99 27.99
C GLY A 115 -8.63 15.51 27.54
N SER A 116 -8.07 16.47 28.27
CA SER A 116 -6.82 17.17 27.92
C SER A 116 -5.53 16.35 28.06
N LYS A 117 -5.63 15.07 28.45
CA LYS A 117 -4.47 14.19 28.63
C LYS A 117 -4.10 13.52 27.31
N PHE A 118 -2.81 13.42 27.03
CA PHE A 118 -2.32 12.72 25.84
C PHE A 118 -2.75 11.24 25.85
N PRO A 119 -3.30 10.71 24.75
CA PRO A 119 -3.87 9.36 24.71
C PRO A 119 -2.78 8.29 24.51
N TRP A 120 -2.03 7.97 25.56
CA TRP A 120 -0.94 6.98 25.52
C TRP A 120 -1.33 5.61 24.96
N ALA A 121 -2.55 5.14 25.27
CA ALA A 121 -3.05 3.87 24.73
C ALA A 121 -3.20 3.91 23.20
N PHE A 122 -3.67 5.03 22.64
CA PHE A 122 -3.77 5.22 21.20
C PHE A 122 -2.37 5.28 20.55
N ALA A 123 -1.44 6.02 21.14
CA ALA A 123 -0.06 6.08 20.67
C ALA A 123 0.60 4.69 20.68
N GLY A 124 0.38 3.91 21.75
CA GLY A 124 0.85 2.52 21.84
C GLY A 124 0.26 1.62 20.75
N LEU A 125 -1.05 1.73 20.48
CA LEU A 125 -1.72 0.99 19.40
C LEU A 125 -1.14 1.32 18.03
N VAL A 126 -0.91 2.59 17.73
CA VAL A 126 -0.33 3.03 16.44
C VAL A 126 1.09 2.47 16.28
N LEU A 127 1.93 2.57 17.31
CA LEU A 127 3.29 2.00 17.27
C LEU A 127 3.27 0.48 17.10
N ALA A 128 2.36 -0.21 17.80
CA ALA A 128 2.19 -1.66 17.65
C ALA A 128 1.73 -2.05 16.25
N ALA A 129 0.79 -1.30 15.65
CA ALA A 129 0.34 -1.52 14.28
C ALA A 129 1.47 -1.31 13.26
N VAL A 130 2.27 -0.26 13.42
CA VAL A 130 3.45 -0.01 12.57
C VAL A 130 4.45 -1.16 12.70
N ALA A 131 4.78 -1.56 13.92
CA ALA A 131 5.69 -2.68 14.16
C ALA A 131 5.15 -3.98 13.55
N ALA A 132 3.86 -4.27 13.71
CA ALA A 132 3.22 -5.45 13.14
C ALA A 132 3.29 -5.48 11.61
N VAL A 133 3.06 -4.35 10.93
CA VAL A 133 3.19 -4.26 9.46
C VAL A 133 4.62 -4.49 9.01
N VAL A 134 5.60 -3.87 9.69
CA VAL A 134 7.02 -4.02 9.36
C VAL A 134 7.46 -5.47 9.56
N VAL A 135 7.19 -6.05 10.73
CA VAL A 135 7.57 -7.42 11.07
C VAL A 135 6.84 -8.44 10.19
N GLY A 136 5.53 -8.29 9.99
CA GLY A 136 4.76 -9.17 9.12
C GLY A 136 5.28 -9.18 7.69
N ASN A 137 5.67 -8.02 7.15
CA ASN A 137 6.24 -7.93 5.81
C ASN A 137 7.63 -8.57 5.69
N ILE A 138 8.41 -8.62 6.76
CA ILE A 138 9.70 -9.34 6.77
C ILE A 138 9.46 -10.85 6.65
N TYR A 139 8.43 -11.38 7.30
CA TYR A 139 8.10 -12.80 7.21
C TYR A 139 7.36 -13.19 5.94
N LEU A 140 6.61 -12.27 5.34
CA LEU A 140 5.79 -12.55 4.16
C LEU A 140 6.59 -12.61 2.85
N TYR A 141 7.58 -11.72 2.69
CA TYR A 141 8.42 -11.67 1.48
C TYR A 141 9.89 -11.53 1.87
N ASP A 142 10.69 -12.54 1.50
CA ASP A 142 12.15 -12.54 1.72
C ASP A 142 12.88 -11.57 0.77
N ILE A 143 12.28 -11.31 -0.41
CA ILE A 143 12.83 -10.40 -1.41
C ILE A 143 11.74 -9.62 -2.14
N ARG A 144 12.03 -8.36 -2.47
CA ARG A 144 11.13 -7.42 -3.17
C ARG A 144 11.96 -6.48 -4.06
N PRO A 145 11.58 -6.24 -5.33
CA PRO A 145 12.38 -5.43 -6.25
C PRO A 145 12.35 -3.93 -5.94
N GLY A 146 11.20 -3.37 -5.55
CA GLY A 146 11.06 -1.92 -5.36
C GLY A 146 10.95 -1.16 -6.69
N ASN A 147 11.21 0.15 -6.72
CA ASN A 147 11.08 0.97 -7.92
C ASN A 147 12.40 1.12 -8.68
N SER A 148 13.54 0.96 -8.00
CA SER A 148 14.88 1.16 -8.58
C SER A 148 15.82 0.00 -8.23
N PRO A 149 16.86 -0.26 -9.05
CA PRO A 149 17.84 -1.31 -8.76
C PRO A 149 18.58 -1.08 -7.43
N LEU A 150 18.79 0.19 -7.05
CA LEU A 150 19.40 0.55 -5.77
C LEU A 150 18.48 0.18 -4.60
N GLU A 151 17.17 0.45 -4.70
CA GLU A 151 16.20 0.04 -3.67
C GLU A 151 16.19 -1.48 -3.49
N CYS A 152 16.25 -2.24 -4.58
CA CYS A 152 16.34 -3.69 -4.55
C CYS A 152 17.59 -4.16 -3.79
N THR A 153 18.76 -3.66 -4.22
CA THR A 153 20.06 -4.13 -3.74
C THR A 153 20.39 -3.67 -2.32
N ASN A 154 19.87 -2.53 -1.87
CA ASN A 154 20.04 -2.04 -0.50
C ASN A 154 19.53 -3.03 0.56
N GLY A 155 18.54 -3.87 0.22
CA GLY A 155 18.01 -4.90 1.10
C GLY A 155 18.83 -6.20 1.14
N CYS A 156 19.75 -6.41 0.18
CA CYS A 156 20.48 -7.67 0.03
C CYS A 156 21.50 -7.98 1.13
N PRO A 157 22.24 -7.01 1.71
CA PRO A 157 23.21 -7.31 2.78
C PRO A 157 22.60 -7.96 4.02
N GLY A 158 21.32 -7.66 4.31
CA GLY A 158 20.57 -8.27 5.42
C GLY A 158 19.76 -9.51 5.03
N ASN A 159 19.84 -9.95 3.77
CA ASN A 159 19.11 -11.12 3.28
C ASN A 159 19.79 -12.42 3.73
N ARG A 160 19.01 -13.51 3.82
CA ARG A 160 19.53 -14.85 4.14
C ARG A 160 20.57 -15.35 3.12
N ASN A 161 20.38 -15.00 1.85
CA ASN A 161 21.33 -15.26 0.77
C ASN A 161 21.59 -13.97 -0.02
N PRO A 162 22.60 -13.17 0.40
CA PRO A 162 22.91 -11.89 -0.24
C PRO A 162 23.27 -12.02 -1.72
N GLU A 163 23.94 -13.10 -2.12
CA GLU A 163 24.34 -13.34 -3.52
C GLU A 163 23.12 -13.64 -4.40
N ALA A 164 22.25 -14.56 -3.95
CA ALA A 164 20.98 -14.82 -4.66
C ALA A 164 20.11 -13.57 -4.76
N CYS A 165 20.11 -12.72 -3.72
CA CYS A 165 19.38 -11.45 -3.73
C CYS A 165 19.92 -10.49 -4.81
N GLN A 166 21.25 -10.37 -4.93
CA GLN A 166 21.86 -9.55 -5.99
C GLN A 166 21.50 -10.07 -7.38
N GLN A 167 21.58 -11.40 -7.58
CA GLN A 167 21.21 -12.04 -8.84
C GLN A 167 19.73 -11.81 -9.19
N PHE A 168 18.83 -11.84 -8.19
CA PHE A 168 17.42 -11.51 -8.39
C PHE A 168 17.25 -10.07 -8.86
N CYS A 169 17.89 -9.10 -8.21
CA CYS A 169 17.82 -7.69 -8.60
C CYS A 169 18.35 -7.50 -10.03
N GLU A 170 19.48 -8.12 -10.38
CA GLU A 170 20.04 -8.06 -11.72
C GLU A 170 19.12 -8.73 -12.77
N CYS A 171 18.50 -9.86 -12.43
CA CYS A 171 17.54 -10.56 -13.27
C CYS A 171 16.34 -9.68 -13.66
N ILE A 172 15.82 -8.90 -12.71
CA ILE A 172 14.73 -7.97 -12.99
C ILE A 172 15.22 -6.74 -13.74
N TYR A 173 16.15 -5.97 -13.15
CA TYR A 173 16.45 -4.62 -13.64
C TYR A 173 17.39 -4.58 -14.85
N ASN A 174 18.34 -5.51 -14.96
CA ASN A 174 19.34 -5.49 -16.02
C ASN A 174 18.99 -6.48 -17.14
N GLN A 175 18.52 -7.68 -16.79
CA GLN A 175 18.13 -8.69 -17.77
C GLN A 175 16.69 -8.52 -18.25
N GLY A 176 15.86 -7.76 -17.50
CA GLY A 176 14.46 -7.52 -17.86
C GLY A 176 13.62 -8.79 -17.84
N LYS A 177 13.95 -9.80 -17.03
CA LYS A 177 13.17 -11.04 -17.00
C LYS A 177 11.86 -10.88 -16.22
N PRO A 178 10.83 -11.70 -16.50
CA PRO A 178 9.60 -11.70 -15.74
C PRO A 178 9.83 -12.02 -14.25
N LEU A 179 9.00 -11.43 -13.38
CA LEU A 179 9.12 -11.56 -11.92
C LEU A 179 9.16 -13.02 -11.45
N ASN A 180 8.29 -13.88 -11.98
CA ASN A 180 8.24 -15.30 -11.60
C ASN A 180 9.54 -16.03 -11.95
N VAL A 181 10.12 -15.77 -13.12
CA VAL A 181 11.39 -16.40 -13.54
C VAL A 181 12.53 -16.02 -12.59
N CYS A 182 12.59 -14.75 -12.17
CA CYS A 182 13.61 -14.30 -11.22
C CYS A 182 13.36 -14.84 -9.81
N LEU A 183 12.10 -14.96 -9.39
CA LEU A 183 11.73 -15.57 -8.11
C LEU A 183 12.09 -17.06 -8.06
N ASP A 184 11.79 -17.82 -9.11
CA ASP A 184 12.10 -19.25 -9.18
C ASP A 184 13.63 -19.48 -9.08
N ALA A 185 14.43 -18.65 -9.75
CA ALA A 185 15.89 -18.70 -9.66
C ALA A 185 16.39 -18.34 -8.25
N TYR A 186 15.78 -17.33 -7.61
CA TYR A 186 16.11 -16.94 -6.24
C TYR A 186 15.78 -18.05 -5.24
N GLU A 187 14.60 -18.67 -5.34
CA GLU A 187 14.14 -19.73 -4.44
C GLU A 187 15.05 -20.97 -4.56
N GLN A 188 15.41 -21.37 -5.79
CA GLN A 188 16.39 -22.43 -6.05
C GLN A 188 17.76 -22.13 -5.43
N ALA A 189 18.28 -20.92 -5.61
CA ALA A 189 19.57 -20.51 -5.05
C ALA A 189 19.53 -20.36 -3.51
N ALA A 190 18.37 -20.05 -2.94
CA ALA A 190 18.15 -19.95 -1.49
C ALA A 190 17.84 -21.31 -0.83
N GLY A 191 17.72 -22.39 -1.61
CA GLY A 191 17.40 -23.73 -1.11
C GLY A 191 15.96 -23.88 -0.64
N ARG A 192 15.01 -23.22 -1.30
CA ARG A 192 13.57 -23.32 -1.07
C ARG A 192 12.83 -23.99 -2.22
#